data_AF-A0A357MXY6-F1
#
_entry.id   AF-A0A357MXY6-F1
#
_cell.length_a   1.000
_cell.length_b   1.000
_cell.length_c   1.000
_cell.angle_alpha   90.00
_cell.angle_beta   90.00
_cell.angle_gamma   90.00
#
_symmetry.space_group_name_H-M   'P 1'
#
loop_
_entity.id
_entity.type
_entity.pdbx_description
1 polymer ?
#
loop_
_entity_poly.entity_id
_entity_poly.type
_entity_poly.pdbx_seq_one_letter_code
_entity_poly.pdbx_strand_id
1 'polypeptide(L)' 'GDALLLREAIKNLVDNALKYGGDGPLQIALTVEGGQAVLTIADHGAGIAAADAGRVFERFAR' A
#
# COMPACT_ATOMS: atom_id res chain seq x y z
N GLY A 1 -7.09 -2.54 -16.69
CA GLY A 1 -6.84 -3.52 -15.63
C GLY A 1 -8.14 -4.18 -15.23
N ASP A 2 -8.10 -5.32 -14.55
CA ASP A 2 -9.27 -5.98 -13.99
C ASP A 2 -9.77 -5.22 -12.75
N ALA A 3 -11.05 -4.82 -12.74
CA ALA A 3 -11.60 -3.98 -11.68
C ALA A 3 -11.70 -4.69 -10.32
N LEU A 4 -11.90 -6.01 -10.31
CA LEU A 4 -12.00 -6.79 -9.07
C LEU A 4 -10.61 -6.93 -8.44
N LEU A 5 -9.61 -7.30 -9.23
CA LEU A 5 -8.23 -7.44 -8.74
C LEU A 5 -7.67 -6.11 -8.27
N LEU A 6 -7.96 -5.01 -8.97
CA LEU A 6 -7.57 -3.67 -8.53
C LEU A 6 -8.21 -3.29 -7.20
N ARG A 7 -9.51 -3.59 -7.01
CA ARG A 7 -10.20 -3.34 -5.74
C ARG A 7 -9.55 -4.12 -4.59
N GLU A 8 -9.22 -5.38 -4.79
CA GLU A 8 -8.55 -6.21 -3.78
C GLU A 8 -7.16 -5.68 -3.43
N ALA A 9 -6.36 -5.33 -4.44
CA ALA A 9 -5.04 -4.76 -4.23
C ALA A 9 -5.10 -3.45 -3.42
N ILE A 10 -5.98 -2.52 -3.81
CA ILE A 10 -6.17 -1.25 -3.12
C ILE A 10 -6.64 -1.48 -1.68
N LYS A 11 -7.61 -2.38 -1.46
CA LYS A 11 -8.09 -2.73 -0.13
C LYS A 11 -6.95 -3.24 0.75
N ASN A 12 -6.09 -4.13 0.24
CA ASN A 12 -4.97 -4.68 1.00
C ASN A 12 -3.97 -3.59 1.43
N LEU A 13 -3.65 -2.66 0.52
CA LEU A 13 -2.75 -1.56 0.84
C LEU A 13 -3.35 -0.58 1.87
N VAL A 14 -4.63 -0.23 1.73
CA VAL A 14 -5.33 0.62 2.70
C VAL A 14 -5.44 -0.06 4.06
N ASP A 15 -5.77 -1.36 4.11
CA ASP A 15 -5.84 -2.11 5.36
C ASP A 15 -4.48 -2.16 6.07
N ASN A 16 -3.38 -2.28 5.31
CA ASN A 16 -2.03 -2.24 5.88
C ASN A 16 -1.71 -0.85 6.44
N ALA A 17 -2.00 0.21 5.68
CA ALA A 17 -1.79 1.57 6.14
C ALA A 17 -2.60 1.90 7.40
N LEU A 18 -3.85 1.42 7.52
CA LEU A 18 -4.66 1.61 8.72
C LEU A 18 -4.14 0.84 9.94
N LYS A 19 -3.52 -0.33 9.74
CA LYS A 19 -2.98 -1.17 10.83
C LYS A 19 -1.60 -0.72 11.29
N TYR A 20 -0.74 -0.31 10.36
CA TYR A 20 0.69 -0.11 10.61
C TYR A 20 1.12 1.35 10.42
N GLY A 21 0.25 2.23 9.92
CA GLY A 21 0.55 3.60 9.48
C GLY A 21 0.70 4.66 10.57
N GLY A 22 0.70 4.26 11.84
CA GLY A 22 0.80 5.18 12.98
C GLY A 22 -0.41 6.10 13.14
N ASP A 23 -0.23 7.19 13.90
CA ASP A 23 -1.29 8.16 14.22
C ASP A 23 -1.42 9.30 13.18
N GLY A 24 -0.53 9.32 12.18
CA GLY A 24 -0.52 10.33 11.12
C GLY A 24 -1.66 10.12 10.11
N PRO A 25 -2.02 11.15 9.33
CA PRO A 25 -3.06 11.03 8.32
C PRO A 25 -2.61 10.09 7.20
N LEU A 26 -3.50 9.17 6.81
CA LEU A 26 -3.35 8.40 5.59
C LEU A 26 -3.62 9.29 4.37
N GLN A 27 -2.67 9.33 3.44
CA GLN A 27 -2.77 10.10 2.20
C GLN A 27 -2.97 9.17 1.01
N ILE A 28 -3.94 9.48 0.16
CA ILE A 28 -4.22 8.72 -1.07
C ILE A 28 -4.28 9.70 -2.24
N ALA A 29 -3.49 9.44 -3.29
CA ALA A 29 -3.42 10.29 -4.47
C ALA A 29 -3.45 9.42 -5.74
N LEU A 30 -4.15 9.90 -6.77
CA LEU A 30 -4.15 9.31 -8.10
C LEU A 30 -3.63 10.34 -9.11
N THR A 31 -2.50 10.07 -9.73
CA THR A 31 -1.90 10.90 -10.78
C THR A 31 -1.86 10.15 -12.10
N VAL A 32 -1.58 10.87 -13.18
CA VAL A 32 -1.27 10.27 -14.49
C VAL A 32 0.15 10.67 -14.86
N GLU A 33 1.02 9.68 -14.99
CA GLU A 33 2.45 9.86 -15.29
C GLU A 33 2.81 8.99 -16.48
N GLY A 34 3.38 9.58 -17.54
CA GLY A 34 3.75 8.84 -18.74
C GLY A 34 2.59 8.08 -19.42
N GLY A 35 1.36 8.57 -19.26
CA GLY A 35 0.15 7.90 -19.76
C GLY A 35 -0.34 6.72 -18.91
N GLN A 36 0.25 6.48 -17.74
CA GLN A 36 -0.17 5.47 -16.79
C GLN A 36 -0.82 6.11 -15.56
N ALA A 37 -1.85 5.49 -15.03
CA ALA A 37 -2.44 5.89 -13.76
C ALA A 37 -1.55 5.40 -12.61
N VAL A 38 -1.15 6.31 -11.74
CA VAL A 38 -0.29 6.05 -10.57
C VAL A 38 -1.10 6.32 -9.31
N LEU A 39 -1.40 5.27 -8.55
CA LEU A 39 -2.07 5.36 -7.26
C LEU A 39 -1.02 5.29 -6.14
N THR A 40 -0.93 6.35 -5.36
CA THR A 40 -0.05 6.45 -4.19
C THR A 40 -0.87 6.35 -2.91
N ILE A 41 -0.45 5.49 -1.99
CA ILE A 41 -0.98 5.36 -0.63
C ILE A 41 0.20 5.59 0.30
N ALA A 42 0.17 6.66 1.08
CA ALA A 42 1.27 7.05 1.97
C ALA A 42 0.78 7.14 3.42
N ASP A 43 1.44 6.37 4.30
CA ASP A 43 1.20 6.35 5.73
C ASP A 43 2.43 6.85 6.51
N HIS A 44 2.29 6.97 7.84
CA HIS A 44 3.31 7.50 8.74
C HIS A 44 3.79 6.43 9.73
N GLY A 45 3.72 5.17 9.32
CA GLY A 45 4.12 4.03 10.13
C GLY A 45 5.62 3.95 10.33
N ALA A 46 6.05 2.96 11.12
CA ALA A 46 7.48 2.67 11.32
C ALA A 46 8.20 2.18 10.03
N GLY A 47 7.44 1.94 8.95
CA GLY A 47 7.93 1.35 7.72
C GLY A 47 8.28 -0.12 7.88
N ILE A 48 8.92 -0.68 6.86
CA ILE A 48 9.40 -2.06 6.84
C ILE A 48 10.92 -2.03 6.94
N ALA A 49 11.49 -2.76 7.89
CA ALA A 49 12.95 -2.91 7.99
C ALA A 49 13.49 -3.54 6.70
N ALA A 50 14.64 -3.08 6.21
CA ALA A 50 15.20 -3.54 4.94
C ALA A 50 15.41 -5.08 4.89
N ALA A 51 15.73 -5.69 6.03
CA ALA A 51 15.88 -7.15 6.16
C ALA A 51 14.55 -7.92 5.99
N ASP A 52 13.41 -7.28 6.22
CA ASP A 52 12.07 -7.88 6.15
C ASP A 52 11.31 -7.51 4.87
N ALA A 53 11.86 -6.63 4.02
CA ALA A 53 11.22 -6.17 2.78
C ALA A 53 10.91 -7.30 1.78
N GLY A 54 11.67 -8.40 1.80
CA GLY A 54 11.35 -9.59 0.99
C GLY A 54 10.19 -10.41 1.57
N ARG A 55 10.05 -10.42 2.89
CA ARG A 55 9.10 -11.27 3.63
C ARG A 55 7.67 -10.76 3.56
N VAL A 56 7.46 -9.47 3.33
CA VAL A 56 6.09 -8.91 3.21
C VAL A 56 5.33 -9.42 1.98
N PHE A 57 6.03 -10.03 1.02
CA PHE A 57 5.42 -10.72 -0.13
C PHE A 57 5.19 -12.22 0.11
N GLU A 58 5.67 -12.77 1.23
CA GLU A 58 5.42 -14.15 1.60
C GLU A 58 3.99 -14.31 2.12
N ARG A 59 3.39 -15.43 1.76
CA ARG A 59 2.04 -15.79 2.23
C ARG A 59 2.09 -15.97 3.76
N PHE A 60 1.15 -15.35 4.47
CA PHE A 60 1.01 -15.37 5.95
C PHE A 60 1.97 -14.50 6.76
N ALA A 61 2.77 -13.62 6.14
CA ALA A 61 3.43 -12.55 6.90
C ALA A 61 2.36 -11.65 7.56
N ARG A 62 2.44 -11.49 8.89
CA ARG A 62 1.59 -10.63 9.72
C ARG A 62 2.48 -9.72 10.55
#